data_AF-A0A6I7WSJ3-F1
#
_entry.id   AF-A0A6I7WSJ3-F1
#
_cell.length_a   1.000
_cell.length_b   1.000
_cell.length_c   1.000
_cell.angle_alpha   90.00
_cell.angle_beta   90.00
_cell.angle_gamma   90.00
#
_symmetry.space_group_name_H-M   'P 1'
#
loop_
_entity.id
_entity.type
_entity.pdbx_description
1 polymer ?
#
loop_
_entity_poly.entity_id
_entity_poly.type
_entity_poly.pdbx_seq_one_letter_code
_entity_poly.pdbx_strand_id
1 'polypeptide(L)'
;LIISKLFFYKKYRKSELVLSVGSPTSPYISNTLMYDFDDIVYKYCIEKKITYTRYADDLTFSTMTKVDLFEIPVFIKSTLNELLYPRILINIDKTVFLSKRTNRHITGLVITNDGKVSIGRKKKRYIQSLVYKYCNSNISEESTSYLKGYLAFCLGIDVDFVISLEKKYGKENIDSIRGLNKG
;
A
#
# COMPACT_ATOMS: atom_id res chain seq x y z
N LEU A 1 -32.37 10.23 6.82
CA LEU A 1 -32.19 11.27 7.85
C LEU A 1 -31.45 10.80 9.12
N ILE A 2 -31.54 9.53 9.54
CA ILE A 2 -30.77 8.99 10.68
C ILE A 2 -29.41 8.41 10.25
N ILE A 3 -29.39 7.57 9.20
CA ILE A 3 -28.17 6.94 8.66
C ILE A 3 -27.10 7.99 8.29
N SER A 4 -27.52 9.10 7.68
CA SER A 4 -26.64 10.22 7.31
C SER A 4 -26.00 10.91 8.52
N LYS A 5 -26.65 10.92 9.68
CA LYS A 5 -26.10 11.51 10.91
C LYS A 5 -25.20 10.54 11.68
N LEU A 6 -25.28 9.25 11.37
CA LEU A 6 -24.52 8.19 12.05
C LEU A 6 -23.14 7.98 11.42
N PHE A 7 -23.07 8.04 10.08
CA PHE A 7 -21.84 7.76 9.34
C PHE A 7 -21.16 8.98 8.73
N PHE A 8 -21.88 10.10 8.62
CA PHE A 8 -21.38 11.31 7.95
C PHE A 8 -21.44 12.52 8.88
N TYR A 9 -20.48 13.42 8.70
CA TYR A 9 -20.40 14.68 9.43
C TYR A 9 -20.20 15.84 8.46
N LYS A 10 -20.46 17.06 8.93
CA LYS A 10 -20.14 18.28 8.21
C LYS A 10 -18.81 18.82 8.73
N LYS A 11 -17.84 19.01 7.83
CA LYS A 11 -16.55 19.64 8.18
C LYS A 11 -16.72 21.10 8.63
N TYR A 12 -17.71 21.80 8.07
CA TYR A 12 -18.17 23.15 8.44
C TYR A 12 -19.67 23.30 8.15
N ARG A 13 -20.35 24.28 8.73
CA ARG A 13 -21.84 24.41 8.69
C ARG A 13 -22.44 24.36 7.27
N LYS A 14 -21.73 24.89 6.26
CA LYS A 14 -22.10 24.90 4.83
C LYS A 14 -21.48 23.78 3.98
N SER A 15 -20.68 22.89 4.54
CA SER A 15 -20.11 21.76 3.79
C SER A 15 -21.14 20.67 3.46
N GLU A 16 -20.84 19.93 2.39
CA GLU A 16 -21.46 18.64 2.13
C GLU A 16 -21.13 17.63 3.24
N LEU A 17 -21.97 16.59 3.34
CA LEU A 17 -21.73 15.49 4.27
C LEU A 17 -20.55 14.65 3.77
N VAL A 18 -19.59 14.42 4.65
CA VAL A 18 -18.41 13.58 4.38
C VAL A 18 -18.39 12.40 5.34
N LEU A 19 -17.89 11.27 4.87
CA LEU A 19 -17.78 10.05 5.68
C LEU A 19 -16.76 10.28 6.81
N SER A 20 -17.11 9.86 8.03
CA SER A 20 -16.26 10.08 9.21
C SER A 20 -14.95 9.29 9.11
N VAL A 21 -13.82 10.00 9.14
CA VAL A 21 -12.49 9.38 9.21
C VAL A 21 -12.29 8.80 10.62
N GLY A 22 -11.94 7.52 10.72
CA GLY A 22 -11.75 6.83 12.00
C GLY A 22 -12.98 6.07 12.52
N SER A 23 -14.13 6.12 11.82
CA SER A 23 -15.24 5.21 12.13
C SER A 23 -14.95 3.79 11.61
N PRO A 24 -15.23 2.74 12.40
CA PRO A 24 -15.01 1.34 11.99
C PRO A 24 -15.88 0.92 10.79
N THR A 25 -16.98 1.61 10.53
CA THR A 25 -17.89 1.30 9.41
C THR A 25 -17.52 2.01 8.11
N SER A 26 -16.71 3.08 8.18
CA SER A 26 -16.35 3.87 7.00
C SER A 26 -15.66 3.06 5.90
N PRO A 27 -14.68 2.17 6.20
CA PRO A 27 -14.05 1.35 5.17
C PRO A 27 -15.03 0.45 4.42
N TYR A 28 -16.02 -0.12 5.13
CA TYR A 28 -17.05 -0.96 4.52
C TYR A 28 -17.94 -0.14 3.60
N ILE A 29 -18.43 1.01 4.08
CA ILE A 29 -19.28 1.89 3.28
C ILE A 29 -18.56 2.35 2.01
N SER A 30 -17.30 2.80 2.12
CA SER A 30 -16.53 3.23 0.95
C SER A 30 -16.30 2.09 -0.04
N ASN A 31 -16.02 0.87 0.44
CA ASN A 31 -15.82 -0.27 -0.45
C ASN A 31 -17.10 -0.69 -1.16
N THR A 32 -18.24 -0.70 -0.47
CA THR A 32 -19.54 -0.98 -1.08
C THR A 32 -19.89 0.05 -2.15
N LEU A 33 -19.68 1.33 -1.88
CA LEU A 33 -19.95 2.40 -2.85
C LEU A 33 -19.07 2.29 -4.10
N MET A 34 -17.87 1.73 -4.00
CA MET A 34 -16.94 1.56 -5.12
C MET A 34 -17.21 0.29 -5.94
N TYR A 35 -18.14 -0.58 -5.54
CA TYR A 35 -18.33 -1.88 -6.19
C TYR A 35 -18.71 -1.76 -7.68
N ASP A 36 -19.71 -0.94 -8.01
CA ASP A 36 -20.16 -0.77 -9.40
C ASP A 36 -19.06 -0.15 -10.27
N PHE A 37 -18.30 0.80 -9.70
CA PHE A 37 -17.12 1.37 -10.34
C PHE A 37 -16.05 0.30 -10.60
N ASP A 38 -15.72 -0.50 -9.58
CA ASP A 38 -14.70 -1.54 -9.67
C ASP A 38 -15.06 -2.58 -10.73
N ASP A 39 -16.33 -2.97 -10.85
CA ASP A 39 -16.80 -3.93 -11.86
C ASP A 39 -16.63 -3.40 -13.30
N ILE A 40 -17.00 -2.14 -13.54
CA ILE A 40 -16.83 -1.49 -14.86
C ILE A 40 -15.34 -1.41 -15.22
N VAL A 41 -14.51 -0.93 -14.29
CA VAL A 41 -13.08 -0.78 -14.51
C VAL A 41 -12.40 -2.12 -14.73
N TYR A 42 -12.79 -3.14 -13.96
CA TYR A 42 -12.27 -4.49 -14.08
C TYR A 42 -12.56 -5.09 -15.47
N LYS A 43 -13.80 -4.97 -15.96
CA LYS A 43 -14.19 -5.46 -17.29
C LYS A 43 -13.39 -4.79 -18.41
N TYR A 44 -13.30 -3.46 -18.38
CA TYR A 44 -12.47 -2.70 -19.34
C TYR A 44 -11.01 -3.16 -19.32
N CYS A 45 -10.44 -3.35 -18.13
CA CYS A 45 -9.04 -3.75 -17.98
C CYS A 45 -8.80 -5.17 -18.51
N ILE A 46 -9.72 -6.11 -18.29
CA ILE A 46 -9.62 -7.48 -18.84
C ILE A 46 -9.54 -7.45 -20.36
N GLU A 47 -10.44 -6.73 -21.02
CA GLU A 47 -10.49 -6.65 -22.49
C GLU A 47 -9.18 -6.12 -23.07
N LYS A 48 -8.56 -5.16 -22.38
CA LYS A 48 -7.28 -4.55 -22.77
C LYS A 48 -6.04 -5.28 -22.24
N LYS A 49 -6.18 -6.42 -21.56
CA LYS A 49 -5.07 -7.16 -20.92
C LYS A 49 -4.28 -6.32 -19.91
N ILE A 50 -4.99 -5.48 -19.16
CA ILE A 50 -4.48 -4.66 -18.06
C ILE A 50 -4.87 -5.32 -16.74
N THR A 51 -3.93 -5.40 -15.80
CA THR A 51 -4.20 -5.82 -14.42
C THR A 51 -4.57 -4.59 -13.59
N TYR A 52 -5.77 -4.62 -13.03
CA TYR A 52 -6.30 -3.59 -12.12
C TYR A 52 -6.29 -4.08 -10.68
N THR A 53 -5.85 -3.23 -9.76
CA THR A 53 -5.94 -3.47 -8.31
C THR A 53 -6.30 -2.16 -7.60
N ARG A 54 -7.28 -2.21 -6.71
CA ARG A 54 -7.63 -1.11 -5.80
C ARG A 54 -7.23 -1.44 -4.37
N TYR A 55 -6.53 -0.53 -3.71
CA TYR A 55 -6.23 -0.58 -2.28
C TYR A 55 -6.74 0.70 -1.62
N ALA A 56 -7.88 0.61 -0.94
CA ALA A 56 -8.60 1.77 -0.43
C ALA A 56 -8.88 2.81 -1.55
N ASP A 57 -8.21 3.97 -1.52
CA ASP A 57 -8.28 5.05 -2.50
C ASP A 57 -7.24 4.95 -3.63
N ASP A 58 -6.23 4.10 -3.47
CA ASP A 58 -5.18 3.90 -4.47
C ASP A 58 -5.65 2.94 -5.57
N LEU A 59 -5.62 3.41 -6.82
CA LEU A 59 -5.88 2.60 -8.02
C LEU A 59 -4.54 2.30 -8.72
N THR A 60 -4.24 1.03 -8.94
CA THR A 60 -3.03 0.57 -9.64
C THR A 60 -3.39 -0.16 -10.91
N PHE A 61 -2.76 0.23 -12.02
CA PHE A 61 -2.92 -0.36 -13.35
C PHE A 61 -1.55 -0.82 -13.84
N SER A 62 -1.47 -2.05 -14.32
CA SER A 62 -0.22 -2.59 -14.85
C SER A 62 -0.47 -3.49 -16.07
N THR A 63 0.51 -3.57 -16.96
CA THR A 63 0.44 -4.42 -18.15
C THR A 63 1.82 -4.94 -18.52
N MET A 64 1.86 -6.15 -19.09
CA MET A 64 3.07 -6.74 -19.67
C MET A 64 3.13 -6.57 -21.20
N THR A 65 2.08 -6.01 -21.81
CA THR A 65 1.99 -5.77 -23.25
C THR A 65 2.36 -4.32 -23.59
N LYS A 66 2.46 -3.99 -24.88
CA LYS A 66 2.70 -2.61 -25.34
C LYS A 66 1.44 -1.72 -25.26
N VAL A 67 0.45 -2.11 -24.47
CA VAL A 67 -0.79 -1.33 -24.29
C VAL A 67 -0.45 -0.01 -23.64
N ASP A 68 -1.03 1.06 -24.18
CA ASP A 68 -0.85 2.39 -23.65
C ASP A 68 -1.75 2.60 -22.42
N LEU A 69 -1.14 2.89 -21.28
CA LEU A 69 -1.85 3.21 -20.05
C LEU A 69 -2.24 4.69 -19.95
N PHE A 70 -1.79 5.56 -20.86
CA PHE A 70 -2.12 6.99 -20.85
C PHE A 70 -3.62 7.26 -21.04
N GLU A 71 -4.38 6.31 -21.59
CA GLU A 71 -5.85 6.40 -21.70
C GLU A 71 -6.59 6.16 -20.37
N ILE A 72 -5.95 5.50 -19.40
CA ILE A 72 -6.61 5.09 -18.16
C ILE A 72 -7.16 6.28 -17.37
N PRO A 73 -6.42 7.38 -17.10
CA PRO A 73 -6.98 8.50 -16.36
C PRO A 73 -8.24 9.09 -17.00
N VAL A 74 -8.30 9.11 -18.35
CA VAL A 74 -9.47 9.60 -19.09
C VAL A 74 -10.65 8.66 -18.88
N PHE A 75 -10.44 7.35 -19.04
CA PHE A 75 -11.45 6.32 -18.82
C PHE A 75 -11.99 6.30 -17.38
N ILE A 76 -11.11 6.42 -16.38
CA ILE A 76 -11.55 6.46 -14.98
C ILE A 76 -12.39 7.71 -14.71
N LYS A 77 -11.99 8.86 -15.25
CA LYS A 77 -12.73 10.11 -15.11
C LYS A 77 -14.11 10.03 -15.79
N SER A 78 -14.21 9.44 -16.98
CA SER A 78 -15.51 9.26 -17.65
C SER A 78 -16.42 8.32 -16.85
N THR A 79 -15.88 7.19 -16.39
CA THR A 79 -16.62 6.21 -15.58
C THR A 79 -17.19 6.84 -14.31
N LEU A 80 -16.39 7.64 -13.59
CA LEU A 80 -16.86 8.34 -12.38
C LEU A 80 -17.95 9.39 -12.66
N ASN A 81 -17.93 10.02 -13.84
CA ASN A 81 -18.93 11.02 -14.23
C ASN A 81 -20.25 10.38 -14.69
N GLU A 82 -20.20 9.17 -15.24
CA GLU A 82 -21.38 8.43 -15.70
C GLU A 82 -22.13 7.78 -14.54
N LEU A 83 -21.43 7.42 -13.46
CA LEU A 83 -22.02 6.87 -12.26
C LEU A 83 -22.79 7.92 -11.46
N LEU A 84 -23.97 7.55 -10.94
CA LEU A 84 -24.74 8.40 -10.04
C LEU A 84 -24.02 8.60 -8.69
N TYR A 85 -23.31 7.58 -8.24
CA TYR A 85 -22.46 7.53 -7.05
C TYR A 85 -21.29 6.54 -7.28
N PRO A 86 -20.14 6.74 -6.62
CA PRO A 86 -19.80 7.83 -5.72
C PRO A 86 -19.33 9.08 -6.47
N ARG A 87 -19.67 10.27 -5.95
CA ARG A 87 -19.18 11.55 -6.49
C ARG A 87 -17.80 11.85 -5.91
N ILE A 88 -16.76 11.29 -6.53
CA ILE A 88 -15.36 11.46 -6.12
C ILE A 88 -14.52 12.07 -7.23
N LEU A 89 -13.44 12.74 -6.85
CA LEU A 89 -12.50 13.39 -7.76
C LEU A 89 -11.15 12.70 -7.69
N ILE A 90 -10.56 12.46 -8.86
CA ILE A 90 -9.20 11.92 -8.96
C ILE A 90 -8.20 13.03 -8.60
N ASN A 91 -7.22 12.71 -7.78
CA ASN A 91 -6.09 13.59 -7.54
C ASN A 91 -5.05 13.44 -8.68
N ILE A 92 -5.09 14.38 -9.62
CA ILE A 92 -4.22 14.35 -10.82
C ILE A 92 -2.74 14.50 -10.42
N ASP A 93 -2.43 15.32 -9.42
CA ASP A 93 -1.03 15.54 -8.97
C ASP A 93 -0.39 14.28 -8.40
N LYS A 94 -1.21 13.35 -7.87
CA LYS A 94 -0.78 12.05 -7.38
C LYS A 94 -0.73 10.96 -8.46
N THR A 95 -1.20 11.24 -9.67
CA THR A 95 -1.20 10.27 -10.77
C THR A 95 0.20 10.16 -11.37
N VAL A 96 0.80 8.97 -11.31
CA VAL A 96 2.17 8.75 -11.77
C VAL A 96 2.24 7.57 -12.73
N PHE A 97 2.95 7.76 -13.85
CA PHE A 97 3.27 6.70 -14.78
C PHE A 97 4.65 6.13 -14.48
N LEU A 98 4.71 4.84 -14.20
CA LEU A 98 5.95 4.14 -13.83
C LEU A 98 6.33 3.13 -14.92
N SER A 99 7.64 3.01 -15.19
CA SER A 99 8.17 2.02 -16.13
C SER A 99 9.27 1.19 -15.45
N LYS A 100 9.72 0.11 -16.10
CA LYS A 100 10.88 -0.67 -15.60
C LYS A 100 12.18 0.15 -15.54
N ARG A 101 12.25 1.30 -16.22
CA ARG A 101 13.43 2.19 -16.20
C ARG A 101 13.49 3.03 -14.92
N THR A 102 12.34 3.26 -14.27
CA THR A 102 12.24 4.08 -13.07
C THR A 102 12.02 3.20 -11.83
N ASN A 103 12.39 3.71 -10.66
CA ASN A 103 12.15 3.00 -9.41
C ASN A 103 10.63 2.96 -9.16
N ARG A 104 10.06 1.76 -9.03
CA ARG A 104 8.62 1.55 -8.93
C ARG A 104 8.23 1.43 -7.47
N HIS A 105 7.47 2.41 -6.98
CA HIS A 105 6.88 2.38 -5.65
C HIS A 105 5.37 2.19 -5.77
N ILE A 106 4.84 1.16 -5.12
CA ILE A 106 3.40 0.85 -5.07
C ILE A 106 3.06 0.69 -3.59
N THR A 107 2.13 1.50 -3.08
CA THR A 107 1.63 1.46 -1.69
C THR A 107 2.74 1.42 -0.62
N GLY A 108 3.86 2.12 -0.86
CA GLY A 108 5.00 2.18 0.06
C GLY A 108 6.01 1.02 -0.05
N LEU A 109 5.79 0.09 -0.98
CA LEU A 109 6.70 -1.00 -1.32
C LEU A 109 7.39 -0.75 -2.65
N VAL A 110 8.59 -1.27 -2.80
CA VAL A 110 9.39 -1.18 -4.04
C VAL A 110 9.21 -2.45 -4.85
N ILE A 111 8.93 -2.31 -6.15
CA ILE A 111 8.99 -3.40 -7.11
C ILE A 111 10.35 -3.38 -7.81
N THR A 112 11.18 -4.36 -7.51
CA THR A 112 12.52 -4.52 -8.08
C THR A 112 12.46 -4.83 -9.57
N ASN A 113 13.57 -4.68 -10.31
CA ASN A 113 13.58 -4.88 -11.76
C ASN A 113 13.26 -6.32 -12.19
N ASP A 114 13.60 -7.30 -11.34
CA ASP A 114 13.25 -8.71 -11.45
C ASP A 114 11.81 -9.02 -11.02
N GLY A 115 11.03 -8.01 -10.63
CA GLY A 115 9.60 -8.14 -10.33
C GLY A 115 9.27 -8.56 -8.89
N LYS A 116 10.25 -8.59 -7.99
CA LYS A 116 10.03 -8.91 -6.57
C LYS A 116 9.59 -7.68 -5.77
N VAL A 117 8.86 -7.93 -4.70
CA VAL A 117 8.50 -6.93 -3.70
C VAL A 117 9.67 -6.72 -2.75
N SER A 118 9.90 -5.47 -2.35
CA SER A 118 11.03 -5.07 -1.51
C SER A 118 10.68 -3.87 -0.63
N ILE A 119 11.26 -3.80 0.58
CA ILE A 119 11.14 -2.62 1.44
C ILE A 119 11.98 -1.42 0.95
N GLY A 120 12.77 -1.61 -0.10
CA GLY A 120 13.62 -0.58 -0.69
C GLY A 120 14.93 -0.32 0.05
N ARG A 121 15.93 0.18 -0.69
CA ARG A 121 17.32 0.31 -0.21
C ARG A 121 17.47 1.18 1.03
N LYS A 122 16.74 2.30 1.11
CA LYS A 122 16.80 3.23 2.26
C LYS A 122 16.35 2.54 3.54
N LYS A 123 15.24 1.79 3.49
CA LYS A 123 14.73 1.07 4.65
C LYS A 123 15.61 -0.13 4.99
N LYS A 124 16.09 -0.91 4.00
CA LYS A 124 17.06 -2.00 4.24
C LYS A 124 18.28 -1.52 5.03
N ARG A 125 18.88 -0.39 4.65
CA ARG A 125 20.02 0.20 5.38
C ARG A 125 19.68 0.60 6.81
N TYR A 126 18.50 1.19 7.03
CA TYR A 126 18.05 1.57 8.36
C TYR A 126 17.84 0.36 9.26
N ILE A 127 17.17 -0.68 8.76
CA ILE A 127 16.97 -1.92 9.52
C ILE A 127 18.31 -2.62 9.80
N GLN A 128 19.22 -2.66 8.82
CA GLN A 128 20.58 -3.17 9.03
C GLN A 128 21.35 -2.41 10.12
N SER A 129 21.17 -1.08 10.22
CA SER A 129 21.82 -0.32 11.29
C SER A 129 21.21 -0.60 12.66
N LEU A 130 19.90 -0.83 12.74
CA LEU A 130 19.25 -1.26 13.99
C LEU A 130 19.69 -2.65 14.42
N VAL A 131 19.79 -3.61 13.50
CA VAL A 131 20.32 -4.96 13.79
C VAL A 131 21.77 -4.88 14.27
N TYR A 132 22.61 -4.11 13.58
CA TYR A 132 23.99 -3.90 13.99
C TYR A 132 24.08 -3.32 15.41
N LYS A 133 23.26 -2.31 15.71
CA LYS A 133 23.18 -1.71 17.05
C LYS A 133 22.73 -2.72 18.09
N TYR A 134 21.70 -3.51 17.81
CA TYR A 134 21.24 -4.56 18.73
C TYR A 134 22.35 -5.57 19.05
N CYS A 135 23.18 -5.93 18.06
CA CYS A 135 24.25 -6.92 18.26
C CYS A 135 25.50 -6.35 18.95
N ASN A 136 25.81 -5.06 18.79
CA ASN A 136 27.11 -4.48 19.17
C ASN A 136 27.01 -3.29 20.13
N SER A 137 25.81 -2.87 20.53
CA SER A 137 25.59 -1.65 21.30
C SER A 137 24.29 -1.75 22.11
N ASN A 138 24.09 -0.81 23.04
CA ASN A 138 22.78 -0.66 23.66
C ASN A 138 21.82 0.04 22.69
N ILE A 139 20.70 -0.63 22.41
CA ILE A 139 19.57 -0.13 21.64
C ILE A 139 18.39 0.10 22.58
N SER A 140 17.57 1.12 22.33
CA SER A 140 16.40 1.38 23.19
C SER A 140 15.35 0.26 23.07
N GLU A 141 14.54 0.08 24.12
CA GLU A 141 13.43 -0.88 24.12
C GLU A 141 12.40 -0.57 23.02
N GLU A 142 12.13 0.73 22.78
CA GLU A 142 11.28 1.19 21.69
C GLU A 142 11.83 0.77 20.32
N SER A 143 13.13 1.00 20.08
CA SER A 143 13.78 0.62 18.82
C SER A 143 13.83 -0.90 18.64
N THR A 144 13.95 -1.65 19.74
CA THR A 144 13.92 -3.12 19.73
C THR A 144 12.53 -3.63 19.38
N SER A 145 11.49 -3.06 19.99
CA SER A 145 10.09 -3.39 19.68
C SER A 145 9.73 -3.06 18.24
N TYR A 146 10.17 -1.88 17.76
CA TYR A 146 10.05 -1.51 16.35
C TYR A 146 10.74 -2.53 15.44
N LEU A 147 12.00 -2.85 15.72
CA LEU A 147 12.79 -3.79 14.91
C LEU A 147 12.13 -5.17 14.86
N LYS A 148 11.66 -5.68 16.00
CA LYS A 148 10.93 -6.95 16.10
C LYS A 148 9.70 -6.97 15.19
N GLY A 149 8.83 -5.97 15.33
CA GLY A 149 7.63 -5.85 14.49
C GLY A 149 7.98 -5.70 13.00
N TYR A 150 9.03 -4.94 12.70
CA TYR A 150 9.45 -4.70 11.32
C TYR A 150 10.05 -5.95 10.66
N LEU A 151 10.82 -6.76 11.39
CA LEU A 151 11.31 -8.05 10.88
C LEU A 151 10.16 -9.02 10.62
N ALA A 152 9.14 -9.06 11.50
CA ALA A 152 7.93 -9.84 11.27
C ALA A 152 7.21 -9.41 9.99
N PHE A 153 7.09 -8.10 9.76
CA PHE A 153 6.58 -7.56 8.51
C PHE A 153 7.42 -7.99 7.31
N CYS A 154 8.75 -7.88 7.38
CA CYS A 154 9.65 -8.26 6.28
C CYS A 154 9.51 -9.74 5.88
N LEU A 155 9.23 -10.64 6.81
CA LEU A 155 8.98 -12.06 6.51
C LEU A 155 7.74 -12.29 5.64
N GLY A 156 6.77 -11.38 5.65
CA GLY A 156 5.61 -11.45 4.78
C GLY A 156 5.83 -10.89 3.37
N ILE A 157 6.88 -10.07 3.16
CA ILE A 157 7.00 -9.26 1.93
C ILE A 157 8.37 -9.33 1.23
N ASP A 158 9.47 -9.56 1.95
CA ASP A 158 10.86 -9.44 1.48
C ASP A 158 11.74 -10.43 2.28
N VAL A 159 11.41 -11.71 2.17
CA VAL A 159 12.07 -12.81 2.90
C VAL A 159 13.57 -12.87 2.59
N ASP A 160 13.94 -12.63 1.33
CA ASP A 160 15.34 -12.59 0.87
C ASP A 160 16.18 -11.60 1.69
N PHE A 161 15.59 -10.47 2.11
CA PHE A 161 16.26 -9.51 2.98
C PHE A 161 16.52 -10.09 4.38
N VAL A 162 15.55 -10.76 4.98
CA VAL A 162 15.72 -11.37 6.31
C VAL A 162 16.78 -12.47 6.27
N ILE A 163 16.77 -13.32 5.23
CA ILE A 163 17.82 -14.33 5.01
C ILE A 163 19.20 -13.66 4.89
N SER A 164 19.29 -12.51 4.22
CA SER A 164 20.54 -11.76 4.12
C SER A 164 21.04 -11.22 5.47
N LEU A 165 20.13 -10.87 6.38
CA LEU A 165 20.47 -10.46 7.74
C LEU A 165 20.97 -11.64 8.57
N GLU A 166 20.28 -12.79 8.49
CA GLU A 166 20.70 -14.03 9.17
C GLU A 166 22.10 -14.46 8.74
N LYS A 167 22.39 -14.41 7.43
CA LYS A 167 23.74 -14.72 6.90
C LYS A 167 24.82 -13.76 7.41
N LYS A 168 24.47 -12.50 7.63
CA LYS A 168 25.45 -11.45 7.99
C LYS A 168 25.66 -11.31 9.49
N TYR A 169 24.60 -11.42 10.28
CA TYR A 169 24.61 -11.17 11.73
C TYR A 169 24.42 -12.43 12.57
N GLY A 170 24.20 -13.59 11.93
CA GLY A 170 23.93 -14.86 12.60
C GLY A 170 22.44 -15.07 12.83
N LYS A 171 21.95 -16.28 12.55
CA LYS A 171 20.54 -16.64 12.69
C LYS A 171 20.05 -16.49 14.14
N GLU A 172 20.86 -16.90 15.11
CA GLU A 172 20.55 -16.82 16.54
C GLU A 172 20.25 -15.38 17.00
N ASN A 173 21.03 -14.41 16.51
CA ASN A 173 20.81 -12.99 16.82
C ASN A 173 19.49 -12.49 16.22
N ILE A 174 19.18 -12.87 14.98
CA ILE A 174 17.91 -12.49 14.34
C ILE A 174 16.72 -13.14 15.06
N ASP A 175 16.83 -14.41 15.45
CA ASP A 175 15.79 -15.13 16.19
C ASP A 175 15.61 -14.57 17.62
N SER A 176 16.69 -14.11 18.26
CA SER A 176 16.63 -13.39 19.54
C SER A 176 15.83 -12.09 19.43
N ILE A 177 16.12 -11.25 18.42
CA ILE A 177 15.37 -10.01 18.16
C ILE A 177 13.88 -10.30 17.93
N ARG A 178 13.59 -11.40 17.23
CA ARG A 178 12.22 -11.85 16.96
C ARG A 178 11.53 -12.45 18.20
N GLY A 179 12.28 -12.75 19.26
CA GLY A 179 11.77 -13.37 20.49
C GLY A 179 11.46 -14.84 20.35
N LEU A 180 12.16 -15.56 19.45
CA LEU A 180 11.97 -16.99 19.20
C LEU A 180 12.84 -17.88 20.11
N ASN A 181 13.86 -17.32 20.77
CA ASN A 181 14.76 -18.07 21.66
C ASN A 181 14.22 -18.29 23.08
N LYS A 182 12.90 -18.42 23.25
CA LYS A 182 12.30 -18.81 24.54
C LYS A 182 12.00 -20.31 24.52
N GLY A 183 13.05 -21.09 24.81
CA GLY A 183 13.01 -22.51 25.15
C GLY A 183 14.02 -22.75 26.27
#